data_AF-A0A371AUP1-F1
#
_entry.id   AF-A0A371AUP1-F1
#
_cell.length_a   1.000
_cell.length_b   1.000
_cell.length_c   1.000
_cell.angle_alpha   90.00
_cell.angle_beta   90.00
_cell.angle_gamma   90.00
#
_symmetry.space_group_name_H-M   'P 1'
#
loop_
_entity.id
_entity.type
_entity.pdbx_description
1 polymer ?
#
loop_
_entity_poly.entity_id
_entity_poly.type
_entity_poly.pdbx_seq_one_letter_code
_entity_poly.pdbx_strand_id
1 'polypeptide(L)'
;MGNSSKGASKGTSIEPTQVEKQLQELEAVRIKLNDLSKILHTQNAELVKAWDGEGGIGFLNASASQENEISNHIKAIENLMAGISGTLYDLKEVDDKMSLLLEEVGKETKVKK
;
A
#
# COMPACT_ATOMS: atom_id res chain seq x y z
N MET A 1 46.02 -8.66 -14.01
CA MET A 1 44.98 -9.67 -14.29
C MET A 1 44.10 -9.74 -13.05
N GLY A 2 43.02 -8.99 -12.92
CA GLY A 2 41.87 -8.96 -13.82
C GLY A 2 40.91 -10.08 -13.43
N ASN A 3 40.07 -9.88 -12.42
CA ASN A 3 38.62 -10.02 -12.60
C ASN A 3 37.85 -9.55 -11.38
N SER A 4 37.23 -8.39 -11.56
CA SER A 4 36.16 -7.84 -10.75
C SER A 4 35.01 -8.85 -10.71
N SER A 5 34.72 -9.37 -9.52
CA SER A 5 33.49 -10.09 -9.24
C SER A 5 32.32 -9.18 -9.56
N LYS A 6 31.66 -9.43 -10.70
CA LYS A 6 30.37 -8.86 -11.09
C LYS A 6 29.34 -9.20 -10.01
N GLY A 7 29.18 -8.32 -9.04
CA GLY A 7 27.93 -8.21 -8.29
C GLY A 7 26.88 -7.73 -9.28
N ALA A 8 26.17 -8.68 -9.90
CA ALA A 8 24.99 -8.37 -10.68
C ALA A 8 23.99 -7.70 -9.72
N SER A 9 23.86 -6.38 -9.79
CA SER A 9 22.65 -5.71 -9.35
C SER A 9 21.54 -6.28 -10.24
N LYS A 10 20.87 -7.32 -9.74
CA LYS A 10 19.54 -7.68 -10.25
C LYS A 10 18.67 -6.48 -9.91
N GLY A 11 18.63 -5.51 -10.82
CA GLY A 11 17.64 -4.44 -10.78
C GLY A 11 16.30 -5.13 -10.71
N THR A 12 15.62 -4.99 -9.58
CA THR A 12 14.23 -5.38 -9.43
C THR A 12 13.45 -4.45 -10.35
N SER A 13 13.32 -4.83 -11.63
CA SER A 13 12.45 -4.14 -12.57
C SER A 13 11.02 -4.47 -12.14
N ILE A 14 10.48 -3.63 -11.26
CA ILE A 14 9.09 -3.69 -10.87
C ILE A 14 8.33 -2.91 -11.94
N GLU A 15 7.54 -3.62 -12.75
CA GLU A 15 6.71 -3.01 -13.79
C GLU A 15 5.66 -2.08 -13.16
N PRO A 16 5.63 -0.77 -13.49
CA PRO A 16 4.70 0.19 -12.88
C PRO A 16 3.23 -0.24 -12.98
N THR A 17 2.86 -0.86 -14.11
CA THR A 17 1.51 -1.38 -14.37
C THR A 17 1.10 -2.51 -13.41
N GLN A 18 2.04 -3.34 -12.96
CA GLN A 18 1.77 -4.38 -11.97
C GLN A 18 1.52 -3.77 -10.59
N VAL A 19 2.25 -2.72 -10.23
CA VAL A 19 2.07 -2.02 -8.95
C VAL A 19 0.76 -1.25 -8.92
N GLU A 20 0.42 -0.55 -10.00
CA GLU A 20 -0.88 0.11 -10.14
C GLU A 20 -2.04 -0.88 -9.96
N LYS A 21 -1.94 -2.07 -10.57
CA LYS A 21 -2.94 -3.12 -10.40
C LYS A 21 -3.05 -3.58 -8.94
N GLN A 22 -1.92 -3.81 -8.27
CA GLN A 22 -1.92 -4.19 -6.85
C GLN A 22 -2.49 -3.09 -5.94
N LEU A 23 -2.22 -1.82 -6.24
CA LEU A 23 -2.80 -0.68 -5.52
C LEU A 23 -4.32 -0.61 -5.70
N GLN A 24 -4.83 -0.88 -6.91
CA GLN A 24 -6.28 -0.97 -7.16
C GLN A 24 -6.92 -2.13 -6.39
N GLU A 25 -6.26 -3.29 -6.34
CA GLU A 25 -6.72 -4.44 -5.56
C GLU A 25 -6.76 -4.12 -4.05
N LEU A 26 -5.73 -3.45 -3.52
CA LEU A 26 -5.70 -2.99 -2.12
C LEU A 26 -6.82 -1.98 -1.82
N GLU A 27 -7.07 -1.02 -2.70
CA GLU A 27 -8.18 -0.07 -2.53
C GLU A 27 -9.53 -0.77 -2.54
N ALA A 28 -9.73 -1.75 -3.43
CA ALA A 28 -10.95 -2.55 -3.44
C ALA A 28 -11.16 -3.33 -2.13
N VAL A 29 -10.08 -3.88 -1.54
CA VAL A 29 -10.14 -4.54 -0.22
C VAL A 29 -10.45 -3.54 0.89
N ARG A 30 -9.82 -2.36 0.87
CA ARG A 30 -10.07 -1.28 1.84
C ARG A 30 -11.53 -0.84 1.83
N ILE A 31 -12.12 -0.65 0.64
CA ILE A 31 -13.54 -0.28 0.50
C ILE A 31 -14.43 -1.38 1.10
N LYS A 32 -14.17 -2.66 0.77
CA LYS A 32 -14.94 -3.78 1.34
C LYS A 32 -14.85 -3.87 2.86
N LEU A 33 -13.67 -3.64 3.44
CA LEU A 33 -13.51 -3.61 4.91
C LEU A 33 -14.27 -2.46 5.55
N ASN A 34 -14.29 -1.28 4.93
CA ASN A 34 -15.10 -0.16 5.39
C ASN A 34 -16.59 -0.49 5.36
N ASP A 35 -17.08 -1.15 4.31
CA ASP A 35 -18.48 -1.55 4.21
C ASP A 35 -18.86 -2.60 5.27
N LEU A 36 -18.00 -3.60 5.48
CA LEU A 36 -18.18 -4.59 6.54
C LEU A 36 -18.19 -3.95 7.94
N SER A 37 -17.30 -2.99 8.18
CA SER A 37 -17.26 -2.22 9.44
C SER A 37 -18.58 -1.50 9.70
N LYS A 38 -19.16 -0.84 8.68
CA LYS A 38 -20.45 -0.15 8.80
C LYS A 38 -21.61 -1.10 9.05
N ILE A 39 -21.62 -2.25 8.39
CA ILE A 39 -22.64 -3.29 8.59
C ILE A 39 -22.57 -3.80 10.03
N LEU A 40 -21.38 -4.17 10.50
CA LEU A 40 -21.16 -4.64 11.86
C LEU A 40 -21.61 -3.60 12.89
N HIS A 41 -21.22 -2.34 12.70
CA HIS A 41 -21.61 -1.24 13.58
C HIS A 41 -23.13 -1.04 13.66
N THR A 42 -23.81 -1.14 12.51
CA THR A 42 -25.27 -1.01 12.43
C THR A 42 -25.96 -2.17 13.15
N GLN A 43 -25.51 -3.41 12.89
CA GLN A 43 -26.05 -4.61 13.54
C GLN A 43 -25.84 -4.58 15.05
N ASN A 44 -24.69 -4.10 15.51
CA ASN A 44 -24.41 -3.92 16.93
C ASN A 44 -25.38 -2.91 17.54
N ALA A 45 -25.57 -1.75 16.91
CA ALA A 45 -26.49 -0.72 17.41
C ALA A 45 -27.96 -1.19 17.47
N GLU A 46 -28.38 -2.07 16.56
CA GLU A 46 -29.70 -2.71 16.60
C GLU A 46 -29.79 -3.76 17.71
N LEU A 47 -28.77 -4.59 17.88
CA LEU A 47 -28.71 -5.62 18.93
C LEU A 47 -28.70 -5.01 20.34
N VAL A 48 -28.01 -3.89 20.56
CA VAL A 48 -28.08 -3.15 21.84
C VAL A 48 -29.52 -2.82 22.21
N LYS A 49 -30.35 -2.43 21.23
CA LYS A 49 -31.74 -2.02 21.49
C LYS A 49 -32.66 -3.19 21.75
N ALA A 50 -32.32 -4.39 21.25
CA ALA A 50 -33.19 -5.55 21.27
C ALA A 50 -32.81 -6.59 22.34
N TRP A 51 -31.58 -6.56 22.86
CA TRP A 51 -31.07 -7.58 23.77
C TRP A 51 -30.52 -6.99 25.08
N ASP A 52 -31.41 -6.90 26.08
CA ASP A 52 -31.03 -6.57 27.45
C ASP A 52 -30.50 -7.81 28.22
N GLY A 53 -29.39 -7.65 28.95
CA GLY A 53 -28.80 -8.66 29.83
C GLY A 53 -27.30 -8.92 29.61
N GLU A 54 -26.68 -9.75 30.47
CA GLU A 54 -25.23 -10.07 30.42
C GLU A 54 -24.79 -10.66 29.06
N GLY A 55 -25.64 -11.44 28.41
CA GLY A 55 -25.37 -11.99 27.06
C GLY A 55 -25.23 -10.90 25.99
N GLY A 56 -26.06 -9.85 26.06
CA GLY A 56 -25.96 -8.68 25.18
C GLY A 56 -24.64 -7.93 25.41
N ILE A 57 -24.26 -7.71 26.68
CA ILE A 57 -23.00 -7.04 27.03
C ILE A 57 -21.78 -7.82 26.49
N GLY A 58 -21.77 -9.15 26.64
CA GLY A 58 -20.69 -10.01 26.13
C GLY A 58 -20.55 -9.93 24.61
N PHE A 59 -21.67 -9.96 23.88
CA PHE A 59 -21.68 -9.79 22.43
C PHE A 59 -21.15 -8.41 22.02
N LEU A 60 -21.58 -7.34 22.67
CA LEU A 60 -21.12 -5.97 22.36
C LEU A 60 -19.62 -5.79 22.55
N ASN A 61 -19.04 -6.39 23.59
CA ASN A 61 -17.60 -6.34 23.81
C ASN A 61 -16.83 -7.08 22.71
N ALA A 62 -17.31 -8.26 22.31
CA ALA A 62 -16.71 -9.02 21.21
C ALA A 62 -16.80 -8.25 19.88
N SER A 63 -17.95 -7.66 19.61
CA SER A 63 -18.22 -6.82 18.46
C SER A 63 -17.34 -5.57 18.40
N ALA A 64 -17.16 -4.86 19.52
CA ALA A 64 -16.27 -3.71 19.61
C ALA A 64 -14.80 -4.09 19.35
N SER A 65 -14.38 -5.29 19.80
CA SER A 65 -13.04 -5.82 19.49
C SER A 65 -12.87 -6.05 17.99
N GLN A 66 -13.87 -6.63 17.33
CA GLN A 66 -13.86 -6.86 15.88
C GLN A 66 -13.84 -5.55 15.09
N GLU A 67 -14.62 -4.55 15.49
CA GLU A 67 -14.59 -3.20 14.88
C GLU A 67 -13.20 -2.57 14.98
N ASN A 68 -12.53 -2.72 16.13
CA ASN A 68 -11.16 -2.25 16.31
C ASN A 68 -10.16 -2.99 15.41
N GLU A 69 -10.28 -4.31 15.28
CA GLU A 69 -9.43 -5.10 14.38
C GLU A 69 -9.62 -4.69 12.91
N ILE A 70 -10.86 -4.50 12.46
CA ILE A 70 -11.17 -4.03 11.11
C ILE A 70 -10.57 -2.63 10.88
N SER A 71 -10.70 -1.72 11.85
CA SER A 71 -10.09 -0.39 11.80
C SER A 71 -8.57 -0.45 11.68
N ASN A 72 -7.92 -1.35 12.42
CA ASN A 72 -6.48 -1.55 12.34
C ASN A 72 -6.04 -2.11 10.98
N HIS A 73 -6.79 -3.05 10.40
CA HIS A 73 -6.52 -3.56 9.06
C HIS A 73 -6.70 -2.49 7.98
N ILE A 74 -7.73 -1.63 8.08
CA ILE A 74 -7.91 -0.50 7.17
C ILE A 74 -6.69 0.43 7.20
N LYS A 75 -6.23 0.81 8.39
CA LYS A 75 -5.02 1.66 8.55
C LYS A 75 -3.76 0.99 8.00
N ALA A 76 -3.62 -0.32 8.20
CA ALA A 76 -2.48 -1.07 7.66
C ALA A 76 -2.48 -1.05 6.12
N ILE A 77 -3.64 -1.19 5.49
CA ILE A 77 -3.78 -1.09 4.03
C ILE A 77 -3.46 0.33 3.55
N GLU A 78 -3.99 1.36 4.22
CA GLU A 78 -3.69 2.77 3.88
C GLU A 78 -2.19 3.07 3.95
N ASN A 79 -1.53 2.61 5.01
CA ASN A 79 -0.07 2.77 5.18
C ASN A 79 0.71 2.03 4.09
N LEU A 80 0.29 0.81 3.73
CA LEU A 80 0.91 0.04 2.66
C LEU A 80 0.77 0.75 1.30
N MET A 81 -0.43 1.23 0.98
CA MET A 81 -0.69 1.97 -0.25
C MET A 81 0.14 3.26 -0.33
N ALA A 82 0.24 4.00 0.79
CA ALA A 82 1.07 5.20 0.87
C ALA A 82 2.56 4.88 0.67
N GLY A 83 3.07 3.82 1.31
CA GLY A 83 4.46 3.39 1.17
C GLY A 83 4.82 2.95 -0.26
N ILE A 84 3.93 2.19 -0.91
CA ILE A 84 4.10 1.78 -2.31
C ILE A 84 4.08 3.00 -3.23
N SER A 85 3.11 3.90 -3.06
CA SER A 85 3.00 5.11 -3.89
C SER A 85 4.22 6.03 -3.74
N GLY A 86 4.73 6.19 -2.52
CA GLY A 86 5.97 6.93 -2.26
C GLY A 86 7.18 6.28 -2.93
N THR A 87 7.33 4.96 -2.80
CA THR A 87 8.44 4.23 -3.45
C THR A 87 8.39 4.36 -4.98
N LEU A 88 7.20 4.32 -5.59
CA LEU A 88 7.03 4.53 -7.03
C LEU A 88 7.43 5.95 -7.46
N TYR A 89 7.09 6.96 -6.65
CA TYR A 89 7.48 8.34 -6.91
C TYR A 89 9.01 8.50 -6.88
N ASP A 90 9.67 7.93 -5.86
CA ASP A 90 11.12 7.98 -5.71
C ASP A 90 11.84 7.29 -6.89
N LEU A 91 11.34 6.13 -7.34
CA LEU A 91 11.88 5.42 -8.51
C LEU A 91 11.78 6.27 -9.77
N LYS A 92 10.63 6.93 -10.00
CA LYS A 92 10.45 7.82 -11.14
C LYS A 92 11.40 9.01 -11.10
N GLU A 93 11.59 9.62 -9.93
CA GLU A 93 12.53 10.73 -9.77
C GLU A 93 13.98 10.31 -10.06
N VAL A 94 14.37 9.09 -9.66
CA VAL A 94 15.68 8.52 -9.99
C VAL A 94 15.82 8.29 -11.50
N ASP A 95 14.81 7.72 -12.15
CA ASP A 95 14.84 7.47 -13.60
C ASP A 95 14.89 8.77 -14.42
N ASP A 96 14.17 9.81 -14.01
CA ASP A 96 14.19 11.13 -14.64
C ASP A 96 15.58 11.78 -14.50
N LYS A 97 16.18 11.73 -13.30
CA LYS A 97 17.55 12.23 -13.06
C LYS A 97 18.61 11.45 -13.84
N MET A 98 18.46 10.12 -13.91
CA MET A 98 19.36 9.25 -14.69
C MET A 98 19.29 9.59 -16.17
N SER A 99 18.08 9.83 -16.70
CA SER A 99 17.85 10.23 -18.10
C SER A 99 18.52 11.56 -18.43
N LEU A 100 18.40 12.56 -17.54
CA LEU A 100 19.07 13.86 -17.69
C LEU A 100 20.60 13.73 -17.70
N LEU A 101 21.16 12.94 -16.78
CA LEU A 101 22.61 12.68 -16.72
C LEU A 101 23.11 12.00 -18.00
N LEU A 102 22.37 11.01 -18.51
CA LEU A 102 22.71 10.33 -19.76
C LEU A 102 22.68 11.29 -20.96
N GLU A 103 21.71 12.22 -20.99
CA GLU A 103 21.64 13.25 -22.02
C GLU A 103 22.82 14.23 -21.93
N GLU A 104 23.19 14.67 -20.72
CA GLU A 104 24.31 15.56 -20.47
C GLU A 104 25.65 14.93 -20.89
N VAL A 105 25.91 13.69 -20.47
CA VAL A 105 27.11 12.93 -20.88
C VAL A 105 27.14 12.74 -22.40
N GLY A 106 25.99 12.49 -23.02
CA GLY A 106 25.84 12.38 -24.48
C GLY A 106 26.15 13.68 -25.23
N LYS A 107 25.86 14.84 -24.63
CA LYS A 107 26.21 16.16 -25.18
C LYS A 107 27.71 16.43 -25.07
N GLU A 108 28.32 16.17 -23.91
CA GLU A 108 29.76 16.41 -23.70
C GLU A 108 30.65 15.54 -24.60
N THR A 109 30.25 14.29 -24.85
CA THR A 109 30.98 13.37 -25.73
C THR A 109 30.88 13.71 -27.21
N LYS A 110 29.82 14.41 -27.64
CA LYS A 110 29.69 14.94 -29.01
C LYS A 110 30.50 16.21 -29.25
N VAL A 111 30.74 17.03 -28.22
CA VAL A 111 31.53 18.28 -28.33
C VAL A 111 33.04 18.01 -28.38
N LYS A 112 33.50 16.84 -27.93
CA LYS A 112 34.92 16.44 -27.93
C LYS A 112 35.36 15.59 -29.14
N LYS A 113 34.51 15.44 -30.16
CA LYS A 113 34.81 14.76 -31.44
C LYS A 113 34.84 15.77 -32.58
#